data_AF-X1SJ82-F1
#
_entry.id   AF-X1SJ82-F1
#
_cell.length_a   1.000
_cell.length_b   1.000
_cell.length_c   1.000
_cell.angle_alpha   90.00
_cell.angle_beta   90.00
_cell.angle_gamma   90.00
#
_symmetry.space_group_name_H-M   'P 1'
#
loop_
_entity.id
_entity.type
_entity.pdbx_description
1 polymer ?
#
loop_
_entity_poly.entity_id
_entity_poly.type
_entity_poly.pdbx_seq_one_letter_code
_entity_poly.pdbx_strand_id
1 'polypeptide(L)' 'GSHVFLKHQDNRTTIIPVHKGKDLDRSLLRKILRDTKISPDKFKNILKNV' A
#
# COMPACT_ATOMS: atom_id res chain seq x y z
N GLY A 1 10.27 13.11 -7.94
CA GLY A 1 10.04 11.67 -8.09
C GLY A 1 8.62 11.36 -7.66
N SER A 2 7.92 10.52 -8.40
CA SER A 2 6.49 10.30 -8.19
C SER A 2 6.25 9.29 -7.06
N HIS A 3 6.41 9.75 -5.82
CA HIS A 3 6.14 8.97 -4.62
C HIS A 3 5.22 9.77 -3.69
N VAL A 4 4.31 9.08 -3.03
CA VAL A 4 3.43 9.65 -2.01
C VAL A 4 3.81 9.06 -0.66
N PHE A 5 4.03 9.93 0.31
CA PHE A 5 4.19 9.55 1.70
C PHE A 5 2.82 9.58 2.39
N LEU A 6 2.44 8.47 3.03
CA LEU A 6 1.20 8.35 3.77
C LEU A 6 1.50 8.13 5.24
N LYS A 7 0.80 8.88 6.11
CA LYS A 7 0.84 8.75 7.57
C LYS A 7 -0.55 8.45 8.10
N HIS A 8 -0.67 7.40 8.89
CA HIS A 8 -1.89 7.06 9.61
C HIS A 8 -1.92 7.77 10.98
N GLN A 9 -3.11 8.00 11.55
CA GLN A 9 -3.29 8.68 12.84
C GLN A 9 -2.60 7.94 14.00
N ASP A 10 -2.44 6.63 13.90
CA ASP A 10 -1.67 5.79 14.84
C ASP A 10 -0.14 5.79 14.62
N ASN A 11 0.36 6.76 13.84
CA ASN A 11 1.77 6.96 13.48
C ASN A 11 2.41 5.90 12.57
N ARG A 12 1.67 4.93 12.02
CA ARG A 12 2.19 4.13 10.90
C ARG A 12 2.47 5.01 9.68
N THR A 13 3.52 4.70 8.95
CA THR A 13 3.90 5.41 7.73
C THR A 13 4.23 4.44 6.61
N THR A 14 4.02 4.84 5.36
CA THR A 14 4.47 4.09 4.19
C THR A 14 4.73 5.05 3.02
N ILE A 15 5.54 4.62 2.06
CA ILE A 15 5.85 5.36 0.84
C ILE A 15 5.37 4.53 -0.35
N ILE A 16 4.54 5.13 -1.20
CA ILE A 16 3.95 4.48 -2.37
C ILE A 16 4.50 5.15 -3.63
N PRO A 17 5.09 4.40 -4.59
CA PRO A 17 5.42 4.96 -5.90
C PRO A 17 4.13 5.16 -6.71
N VAL A 18 4.01 6.30 -7.35
CA VAL A 18 2.85 6.74 -8.14
C VAL A 18 3.31 7.15 -9.53
N HIS A 19 3.51 6.20 -10.42
CA HIS A 19 3.93 6.44 -11.79
C HIS A 19 2.95 5.74 -12.75
N LYS A 20 2.66 6.38 -13.87
CA LYS A 20 1.67 5.88 -14.84
C LYS A 20 2.22 4.64 -15.55
N GLY A 21 1.35 3.65 -15.78
CA GLY A 21 1.63 2.52 -16.66
C GLY A 21 2.51 1.42 -16.08
N LYS A 22 2.71 1.40 -14.75
CA LYS A 22 3.47 0.33 -14.10
C LYS A 22 2.79 -0.13 -12.82
N ASP A 23 2.67 -1.45 -12.72
CA ASP A 23 2.12 -2.11 -11.55
C ASP A 23 3.13 -2.16 -10.39
N LEU A 24 2.59 -2.29 -9.18
CA LEU A 24 3.39 -2.61 -8.00
C LEU A 24 3.83 -4.06 -8.08
N ASP A 25 5.13 -4.31 -7.94
CA ASP A 25 5.61 -5.67 -7.83
C ASP A 25 5.12 -6.35 -6.53
N ARG A 26 5.12 -7.69 -6.52
CA ARG A 26 4.64 -8.50 -5.41
C ARG A 26 5.39 -8.21 -4.10
N SER A 27 6.68 -7.90 -4.16
CA SER A 27 7.52 -7.66 -2.99
C SER A 27 7.15 -6.32 -2.35
N LEU A 28 7.01 -5.29 -3.18
CA LEU A 28 6.62 -3.95 -2.79
C LEU A 28 5.19 -3.93 -2.23
N LEU A 29 4.23 -4.58 -2.88
CA LEU A 29 2.87 -4.69 -2.35
C LEU A 29 2.88 -5.36 -0.96
N ARG A 30 3.63 -6.44 -0.78
CA ARG A 30 3.76 -7.10 0.53
C ARG A 30 4.42 -6.23 1.59
N LYS A 31 5.40 -5.41 1.20
CA LYS A 31 6.02 -4.41 2.09
C LYS A 31 4.98 -3.39 2.54
N ILE A 32 4.23 -2.80 1.61
CA ILE A 32 3.17 -1.82 1.91
C ILE A 32 2.12 -2.43 2.86
N LEU A 33 1.67 -3.67 2.60
CA LEU A 33 0.72 -4.37 3.47
C LEU A 33 1.27 -4.59 4.88
N ARG A 34 2.57 -4.90 5.02
CA ARG A 34 3.24 -5.04 6.32
C ARG A 34 3.34 -3.71 7.06
N ASP A 35 3.81 -2.65 6.39
CA ASP A 35 3.92 -1.30 6.96
C ASP A 35 2.56 -0.80 7.45
N THR A 36 1.50 -1.14 6.71
CA THR A 36 0.12 -0.81 7.03
C THR A 36 -0.58 -1.84 7.91
N LYS A 37 0.07 -2.90 8.39
CA LYS A 37 -0.56 -3.95 9.23
C LYS A 37 -1.90 -4.48 8.66
N ILE A 38 -2.03 -4.53 7.33
CA ILE A 38 -3.20 -5.08 6.64
C ILE A 38 -2.84 -6.47 6.13
N SER A 39 -3.64 -7.48 6.50
CA SER A 39 -3.46 -8.83 5.95
C SER A 39 -3.83 -8.87 4.47
N PRO A 40 -3.24 -9.76 3.67
CA PRO A 40 -3.62 -9.93 2.26
C PRO A 40 -5.12 -10.19 2.06
N ASP A 41 -5.76 -10.95 2.96
CA ASP A 41 -7.19 -11.23 2.85
C ASP A 41 -8.06 -10.02 3.22
N LYS A 42 -7.64 -9.24 4.23
CA LYS A 42 -8.29 -7.95 4.52
C LYS A 42 -8.16 -6.99 3.34
N PHE A 43 -6.99 -6.93 2.70
CA PHE A 43 -6.78 -6.11 1.50
C PHE A 43 -7.69 -6.54 0.35
N LYS A 44 -7.80 -7.85 0.06
CA LYS A 44 -8.73 -8.37 -0.94
C LYS A 44 -10.18 -8.01 -0.63
N ASN A 45 -10.59 -8.05 0.63
CA ASN A 45 -11.94 -7.66 1.02
C ASN A 45 -12.18 -6.15 0.82
N ILE A 46 -11.19 -5.31 1.13
CA ILE A 46 -11.26 -3.87 0.83
C ILE A 46 -11.46 -3.65 -0.67
N LEU A 47 -10.67 -4.31 -1.52
CA LEU A 47 -10.76 -4.18 -2.98
C LEU A 47 -12.12 -4.56 -3.58
N LYS A 48 -12.86 -5.48 -2.94
CA LYS A 48 -14.21 -5.87 -3.39
C LYS A 48 -15.27 -4.81 -3.08
N ASN A 49 -14.97 -3.89 -2.18
CA ASN A 49 -15.88 -2.86 -1.67
C ASN A 49 -15.52 -1.46 -2.18
N VAL A 50 -14.73 -1.37 -3.26
CA VAL A 50 -14.39 -0.14 -3.98
C VAL A 50 -15.07 -0.18 -5.35
#